data_AF-A0A4W5KX34-F1
#
_entry.id   AF-A0A4W5KX34-F1
#
_cell.length_a   1.000
_cell.length_b   1.000
_cell.length_c   1.000
_cell.angle_alpha   90.00
_cell.angle_beta   90.00
_cell.angle_gamma   90.00
#
_symmetry.space_group_name_H-M   'P 1'
#
loop_
_entity.id
_entity.type
_entity.pdbx_description
1 polymer ?
#
loop_
_entity_poly.entity_id
_entity_poly.type
_entity_poly.pdbx_seq_one_letter_code
_entity_poly.pdbx_strand_id
1 'polypeptide(L)' 'MYRPKPTLRDRQHLYRLIISQLLYDGYTNIANSLITEVKPQSVVSPSENLMQLAKIGTRL' A
#
# COMPACT_ATOMS: atom_id res chain seq x y z
N MET A 1 2.96 23.17 11.62
CA MET A 1 3.71 21.90 11.54
C MET A 1 4.16 21.68 10.10
N TYR A 2 5.47 21.62 9.85
CA TYR A 2 6.00 21.31 8.51
C TYR A 2 5.70 19.84 8.19
N ARG A 3 4.90 19.58 7.17
CA ARG A 3 4.70 18.23 6.65
C ARG A 3 5.75 18.01 5.55
N PRO A 4 6.71 17.08 5.72
CA PRO A 4 7.65 16.79 4.67
C PRO A 4 6.90 16.35 3.41
N LYS A 5 7.34 16.84 2.25
CA LYS A 5 6.74 16.49 0.97
C LYS A 5 6.94 14.98 0.72
N PRO A 6 5.94 14.26 0.17
CA PRO A 6 6.08 12.85 -0.14
C PRO A 6 7.24 12.60 -1.09
N THR A 7 8.11 11.67 -0.71
CA THR A 7 9.25 11.22 -1.52
C THR A 7 8.84 10.09 -2.46
N LEU A 8 9.74 9.73 -3.40
CA LEU A 8 9.56 8.53 -4.22
C LEU A 8 9.44 7.26 -3.36
N ARG A 9 10.24 7.18 -2.28
CA ARG A 9 10.22 6.07 -1.33
C ARG A 9 8.87 5.95 -0.63
N ASP A 10 8.28 7.08 -0.23
CA ASP A 10 6.96 7.09 0.41
C ASP A 10 5.88 6.58 -0.54
N ARG A 11 5.94 6.98 -1.83
CA ARG A 11 5.01 6.49 -2.86
C ARG A 11 5.18 5.00 -3.12
N GLN A 12 6.41 4.51 -3.22
CA GLN A 12 6.69 3.08 -3.36
C GLN A 12 6.19 2.28 -2.16
N HIS A 13 6.37 2.81 -0.95
CA HIS A 13 5.85 2.18 0.26
C HIS A 13 4.31 2.15 0.28
N LEU A 14 3.66 3.26 -0.13
CA LEU A 14 2.22 3.33 -0.24
C LEU A 14 1.67 2.29 -1.24
N TYR A 15 2.28 2.14 -2.41
CA TYR A 15 1.86 1.10 -3.37
C TYR A 15 1.96 -0.31 -2.77
N ARG A 16 3.02 -0.59 -1.99
CA ARG A 16 3.13 -1.87 -1.28
C ARG A 16 1.99 -2.08 -0.29
N LEU A 17 1.63 -1.05 0.48
CA LEU A 17 0.51 -1.11 1.42
C LEU A 17 -0.83 -1.36 0.70
N ILE A 18 -1.06 -0.70 -0.44
CA ILE A 18 -2.27 -0.91 -1.26
C ILE A 18 -2.33 -2.34 -1.80
N ILE A 19 -1.23 -2.83 -2.40
CA ILE A 19 -1.16 -4.21 -2.92
C ILE A 19 -1.39 -5.22 -1.79
N SER A 20 -0.74 -5.04 -0.64
CA SER A 20 -0.91 -5.90 0.54
C SER A 20 -2.37 -5.97 1.01
N GLN A 21 -3.07 -4.83 1.01
CA GLN A 21 -4.49 -4.78 1.39
C GLN A 21 -5.37 -5.50 0.36
N LEU A 22 -5.15 -5.26 -0.94
CA LEU A 22 -5.89 -5.96 -2.01
C LEU A 22 -5.70 -7.47 -1.93
N LEU A 23 -4.49 -7.94 -1.63
CA LEU A 23 -4.21 -9.36 -1.42
C LEU A 23 -4.92 -9.90 -0.18
N TYR A 24 -4.96 -9.13 0.92
CA TYR A 24 -5.67 -9.51 2.15
C TYR A 24 -7.17 -9.63 1.93
N ASP A 25 -7.75 -8.70 1.18
CA ASP A 25 -9.19 -8.65 0.88
C ASP A 25 -9.61 -9.65 -0.22
N GLY A 26 -8.67 -10.39 -0.81
CA GLY A 26 -8.95 -11.38 -1.85
C GLY A 26 -9.01 -10.85 -3.29
N TYR A 27 -8.69 -9.57 -3.52
CA TYR A 27 -8.63 -8.94 -4.85
C TYR A 27 -7.32 -9.27 -5.60
N THR A 28 -7.00 -10.56 -5.72
CA THR A 28 -5.73 -11.07 -6.27
C THR A 28 -5.45 -10.58 -7.68
N ASN A 29 -6.47 -10.55 -8.56
CA ASN A 29 -6.31 -10.06 -9.94
C ASN A 29 -5.89 -8.59 -9.99
N ILE A 30 -6.54 -7.73 -9.19
CA ILE A 30 -6.23 -6.29 -9.12
C ILE A 30 -4.81 -6.10 -8.55
N ALA A 31 -4.49 -6.84 -7.48
CA ALA A 31 -3.15 -6.80 -6.88
C ALA A 31 -2.06 -7.19 -7.89
N ASN A 32 -2.26 -8.27 -8.66
CA ASN A 32 -1.30 -8.75 -9.66
C ASN A 32 -1.11 -7.77 -10.83
N SER A 33 -2.19 -7.15 -11.32
CA SER A 33 -2.10 -6.09 -12.32
C SER A 33 -1.29 -4.91 -11.78
N LEU A 34 -1.55 -4.47 -10.55
CA LEU A 34 -0.83 -3.36 -9.95
C LEU A 34 0.65 -3.67 -9.71
N ILE A 35 0.99 -4.88 -9.24
CA ILE A 35 2.37 -5.36 -9.09
C ILE A 35 3.14 -5.26 -10.41
N THR A 36 2.49 -5.65 -11.51
CA THR A 36 3.10 -5.63 -12.85
C THR A 36 3.45 -4.22 -13.30
N GLU A 37 2.56 -3.25 -13.04
CA GLU A 37 2.75 -1.84 -13.41
C GLU A 37 3.80 -1.15 -12.54
N VAL A 38 3.73 -1.32 -11.22
CA VAL A 38 4.58 -0.54 -10.29
C VAL A 38 5.91 -1.21 -9.94
N LYS A 39 6.06 -2.51 -10.27
CA LYS A 39 7.27 -3.32 -10.06
C LYS A 39 7.91 -3.08 -8.68
N PRO A 40 7.22 -3.41 -7.58
CA PRO A 40 7.72 -3.13 -6.24
C PRO A 40 9.07 -3.82 -6.03
N GLN A 41 10.01 -3.14 -5.37
CA GLN A 41 11.38 -3.64 -5.13
C GLN A 41 11.45 -4.87 -4.21
N SER A 42 10.34 -5.30 -3.63
CA SER A 42 10.30 -6.42 -2.68
C SER A 42 9.00 -7.18 -2.83
N VAL A 43 9.04 -8.46 -2.44
CA VAL A 43 7.86 -9.31 -2.33
C VAL A 43 6.81 -8.62 -1.45
N VAL A 44 5.55 -8.72 -1.89
CA VAL A 44 4.39 -8.17 -1.19
C VAL A 44 3.54 -9.34 -0.70
N SER A 45 3.20 -9.32 0.59
CA SER A 45 2.34 -10.32 1.24
C SER A 45 0.99 -9.71 1.61
N PRO A 46 -0.08 -10.52 1.73
CA PRO A 46 -1.37 -10.07 2.27
C PRO A 46 -1.21 -9.41 3.66
N SER A 47 -1.80 -8.23 3.87
CA SER A 47 -1.83 -7.54 5.17
C SER A 47 -2.89 -6.43 5.22
N GLU A 48 -3.54 -6.26 6.37
CA GLU A 48 -4.50 -5.18 6.66
C GLU A 48 -3.87 -3.87 7.19
N ASN A 49 -2.53 -3.75 7.18
CA ASN A 49 -1.83 -2.61 7.78
C ASN A 49 -2.27 -1.26 7.20
N LEU A 50 -2.65 -1.22 5.91
CA LEU A 50 -3.17 0.00 5.29
C LEU A 50 -4.45 0.46 5.97
N MET A 51 -5.39 -0.46 6.24
CA MET A 51 -6.64 -0.15 6.94
C MET A 51 -6.38 0.35 8.36
N GLN A 52 -5.45 -0.26 9.09
CA GLN A 52 -5.08 0.18 10.44
C GLN A 52 -4.48 1.59 10.43
N LEU A 53 -3.57 1.88 9.50
CA LEU A 53 -3.00 3.23 9.31
C LEU A 53 -4.05 4.25 8.89
N ALA A 54 -4.98 3.85 8.01
CA ALA A 54 -6.10 4.69 7.59
C ALA A 54 -6.98 5.05 8.79
N LYS A 55 -7.41 4.08 9.60
CA LYS A 55 -8.20 4.32 10.82
C LYS A 55 -7.52 5.32 11.77
N ILE A 56 -6.23 5.14 12.03
CA ILE A 56 -5.45 6.06 12.87
C ILE A 56 -5.39 7.47 12.23
N GLY A 57 -5.12 7.54 10.93
CA GLY A 57 -4.94 8.79 10.21
C GLY A 57 -6.22 9.59 9.98
N THR A 58 -7.35 8.92 9.81
CA THR A 58 -8.66 9.53 9.52
C THR A 58 -9.59 9.57 10.73
N ARG A 59 -9.21 8.97 11.86
CA ARG A 59 -10.09 8.73 13.03
C ARG A 59 -11.38 7.98 12.65
N LEU A 60 -11.26 6.96 11.80
CA LEU A 60 -12.35 6.01 11.52
C LEU A 60 -12.41 4.92 12.60
#